data_AF-A0A2B8AW10-F1
#
_entry.id   AF-A0A2B8AW10-F1
#
_cell.length_a   1.000
_cell.length_b   1.000
_cell.length_c   1.000
_cell.angle_alpha   90.00
_cell.angle_beta   90.00
_cell.angle_gamma   90.00
#
_symmetry.space_group_name_H-M   'P 1'
#
loop_
_entity.id
_entity.type
_entity.pdbx_description
1 polymer ?
#
loop_
_entity_poly.entity_id
_entity_poly.type
_entity_poly.pdbx_seq_one_letter_code
_entity_poly.pdbx_strand_id
1 'polypeptide(L)' 'MHNCFGRWYNTDWDQKCGGLGADYSGTYETKAICTLEPDNYLTKWRRMGSTATYDGHDCDWSVTGAVTYFWE' A
#
# COMPACT_ATOMS: atom_id res chain seq x y z
N MET A 1 -6.36 -10.72 10.36
CA MET A 1 -6.69 -9.54 9.53
C MET A 1 -5.53 -8.59 9.70
N HIS A 2 -4.81 -8.25 8.63
CA HIS A 2 -3.71 -7.28 8.69
C HIS A 2 -4.28 -5.90 8.36
N ASN A 3 -4.09 -4.94 9.24
CA ASN A 3 -4.78 -3.64 9.15
C ASN A 3 -4.12 -2.62 8.21
N CYS A 4 -3.09 -3.02 7.46
CA CYS A 4 -2.51 -2.18 6.42
C CYS A 4 -3.19 -2.41 5.08
N PHE A 5 -3.47 -1.33 4.36
CA PHE A 5 -4.26 -1.29 3.15
C PHE A 5 -3.70 -0.25 2.17
N GLY A 6 -4.00 -0.48 0.89
CA GLY A 6 -3.74 0.49 -0.16
C GLY A 6 -4.86 1.52 -0.17
N ARG A 7 -4.52 2.80 -0.22
CA ARG A 7 -5.45 3.88 -0.50
C ARG A 7 -5.03 4.50 -1.83
N TRP A 8 -5.97 4.80 -2.70
CA TRP A 8 -5.66 5.42 -3.98
C TRP A 8 -6.57 6.60 -4.27
N TYR A 9 -6.09 7.45 -5.17
CA TYR A 9 -6.76 8.64 -5.67
C TYR A 9 -6.82 8.55 -7.19
N ASN A 10 -6.46 9.64 -7.90
CA ASN A 10 -6.42 9.64 -9.35
C ASN A 10 -5.21 8.83 -9.86
N THR A 11 -4.03 9.42 -9.93
CA THR A 11 -2.77 8.76 -10.33
C THR A 11 -1.94 8.27 -9.14
N ASP A 12 -2.21 8.85 -7.97
CA ASP A 12 -1.45 8.67 -6.73
C ASP A 12 -2.09 7.60 -5.83
N TRP A 13 -1.26 6.93 -5.03
CA TRP A 13 -1.67 5.92 -4.06
C TRP A 13 -0.64 5.69 -2.95
N ASP A 14 -1.14 5.28 -1.79
CA ASP A 14 -0.37 5.09 -0.57
C ASP A 14 -0.56 3.68 0.01
N GLN A 15 0.45 3.20 0.73
CA GLN A 15 0.28 2.17 1.75
C GLN A 15 0.12 2.81 3.13
N LYS A 16 -1.00 2.53 3.80
CA LYS A 16 -1.33 3.01 5.14
C LYS A 16 -1.78 1.86 6.06
N CYS A 17 -1.69 2.04 7.37
CA CYS A 17 -2.31 1.14 8.34
C CYS A 17 -3.40 1.85 9.14
N GLY A 18 -4.45 1.09 9.48
CA GLY A 18 -5.57 1.58 10.29
C GLY A 18 -5.23 1.70 11.77
N GLY A 19 -6.13 2.34 12.53
CA GLY A 19 -6.07 2.39 13.99
C GLY A 19 -4.73 2.87 14.55
N LEU A 20 -4.08 2.01 15.32
CA LEU A 20 -2.82 2.26 16.03
C LEU A 20 -1.56 1.98 15.17
N GLY A 21 -1.70 1.78 13.87
CA GLY A 21 -0.60 1.39 12.98
C GLY A 21 -0.53 -0.12 12.75
N ALA A 22 0.50 -0.63 12.10
CA ALA A 22 0.59 -2.03 11.69
C ALA A 22 0.31 -3.02 12.84
N ASP A 23 -0.66 -3.92 12.68
CA ASP A 23 -1.01 -4.91 13.71
C ASP A 23 0.09 -5.95 13.95
N TYR A 24 0.92 -6.21 12.94
CA TYR A 24 2.02 -7.17 13.00
C TYR A 24 3.30 -6.58 12.40
N SER A 25 4.45 -7.01 12.95
CA SER A 25 5.73 -6.71 12.32
C SER A 25 5.93 -7.65 11.14
N GLY A 26 6.30 -7.13 9.99
CA GLY A 26 6.49 -7.95 8.79
C GLY A 26 6.45 -7.11 7.52
N THR A 27 6.42 -7.79 6.39
CA THR A 27 6.44 -7.16 5.08
C THR A 27 5.02 -6.95 4.57
N TYR A 28 4.73 -5.72 4.19
CA TYR A 28 3.49 -5.32 3.55
C TYR A 28 3.81 -4.89 2.12
N GLU A 29 3.25 -5.60 1.15
CA GLU A 29 3.30 -5.18 -0.25
C GLU A 29 1.95 -4.66 -0.67
N THR A 30 1.94 -3.46 -1.25
CA THR A 30 0.76 -2.91 -1.87
C THR A 30 0.97 -2.88 -3.38
N LYS A 31 0.00 -3.43 -4.09
CA LYS A 31 -0.10 -3.41 -5.54
C LYS A 31 -1.13 -2.37 -5.95
N ALA A 32 -0.73 -1.34 -6.69
CA ALA A 32 -1.62 -0.43 -7.37
C ALA A 32 -1.95 -0.92 -8.78
N ILE A 33 -3.23 -0.93 -9.11
CA ILE A 33 -3.76 -1.35 -10.39
C ILE A 33 -3.82 -0.13 -11.31
N CYS A 34 -2.80 0.04 -12.13
CA CYS A 34 -2.70 1.18 -13.06
C CYS A 34 -3.48 0.89 -14.34
N THR A 35 -3.99 1.93 -15.00
CA THR A 35 -4.65 1.79 -16.31
C THR A 35 -3.66 2.08 -17.43
N LEU A 36 -3.76 1.30 -18.52
CA LEU A 36 -2.97 1.49 -19.74
C LEU A 36 -1.44 1.36 -19.58
N GLU A 37 -0.98 0.88 -18.43
CA GLU A 37 0.42 0.67 -18.07
C GLU A 37 0.54 -0.52 -17.10
N PRO A 38 1.75 -1.03 -16.83
CA PRO A 38 1.97 -2.05 -15.82
C PRO A 38 1.60 -1.58 -14.41
N ASP A 39 1.13 -2.51 -13.57
CA ASP A 39 0.83 -2.24 -12.17
C ASP A 39 2.09 -1.82 -11.38
N ASN A 40 1.93 -0.90 -10.44
CA ASN A 40 2.99 -0.46 -9.54
C ASN A 40 2.95 -1.21 -8.20
N TYR A 41 4.12 -1.40 -7.59
CA TYR A 41 4.28 -2.18 -6.35
C TYR A 41 5.08 -1.39 -5.32
N LEU A 42 4.67 -1.50 -4.06
CA LEU A 42 5.34 -0.90 -2.91
C LEU A 42 5.49 -1.93 -1.82
N THR A 43 6.73 -2.37 -1.59
CA THR A 43 7.06 -3.32 -0.52
C THR A 43 7.70 -2.59 0.65
N LYS A 44 7.11 -2.70 1.84
CA LYS A 44 7.63 -2.07 3.07
C LYS A 44 7.56 -3.03 4.25
N TRP A 45 8.71 -3.24 4.88
CA TRP A 45 8.74 -3.83 6.20
C TRP A 45 8.26 -2.81 7.22
N ARG A 46 7.35 -3.21 8.10
CA ARG A 46 6.81 -2.37 9.17
C ARG A 46 7.01 -3.07 10.50
N ARG A 47 7.34 -2.29 11.54
CA ARG A 47 7.25 -2.72 12.93
C ARG A 47 5.79 -2.62 13.39
N MET A 48 5.36 -3.54 14.25
CA MET A 48 4.08 -3.46 14.95
C MET A 48 3.90 -2.06 15.58
N GLY A 49 2.72 -1.45 15.37
CA GLY A 49 2.39 -0.09 15.77
C GLY A 49 2.89 1.00 14.81
N SER A 50 3.51 0.66 13.68
CA SER A 50 3.96 1.68 12.71
C SER A 50 2.78 2.36 12.04
N THR A 51 2.61 3.67 12.27
CA THR A 51 1.56 4.52 11.70
C THR A 51 1.99 5.25 10.43
N ALA A 52 3.23 5.02 9.96
CA ALA A 52 3.76 5.69 8.79
C ALA A 52 2.87 5.48 7.56
N THR A 53 2.72 6.51 6.74
CA THR A 53 2.17 6.39 5.39
C THR A 53 3.35 6.34 4.44
N TYR A 54 3.35 5.38 3.52
CA TYR A 54 4.39 5.26 2.51
C TYR A 54 3.75 5.50 1.16
N ASP A 55 4.28 6.52 0.50
CA ASP A 55 3.90 6.92 -0.85
C ASP A 55 4.36 5.87 -1.87
N GLY A 56 3.45 5.53 -2.78
CA GLY A 56 3.67 4.61 -3.88
C GLY A 56 4.41 5.27 -5.04
N HIS A 57 4.61 4.54 -6.13
CA HIS A 57 4.99 5.17 -7.39
C HIS A 57 3.71 5.45 -8.18
N ASP A 58 3.47 6.73 -8.50
CA ASP A 58 2.31 7.16 -9.30
C ASP A 58 2.14 6.33 -10.58
N CYS A 59 0.90 6.05 -10.93
CA CYS A 59 0.54 5.63 -12.27
C CYS A 59 0.52 6.85 -13.19
N ASP A 60 0.95 6.73 -14.44
CA ASP A 60 0.90 7.80 -15.43
C ASP A 60 -0.54 8.25 -15.74
N TRP A 61 -1.51 7.31 -15.77
CA TRP A 61 -2.88 7.59 -16.21
C TRP A 61 -3.91 7.62 -15.08
N SER A 62 -4.08 6.50 -14.38
CA SER A 62 -4.97 6.41 -13.22
C SER A 62 -4.76 5.11 -12.44
N VAL A 63 -5.01 5.14 -11.13
CA VAL A 63 -5.13 3.99 -10.25
C VAL A 63 -6.60 3.59 -10.13
N THR A 64 -6.91 2.31 -10.33
CA THR A 64 -8.27 1.77 -10.20
C THR A 64 -8.48 0.94 -8.93
N GLY A 65 -7.40 0.60 -8.24
CA GLY A 65 -7.41 -0.12 -6.98
C GLY A 65 -6.02 -0.20 -6.38
N ALA A 66 -5.93 -0.29 -5.06
CA ALA A 66 -4.68 -0.62 -4.36
C ALA A 66 -4.93 -1.72 -3.32
N VAL A 67 -4.27 -2.86 -3.48
CA VAL A 67 -4.47 -4.04 -2.64
C VAL A 67 -3.20 -4.33 -1.87
N THR A 68 -3.32 -4.51 -0.55
CA THR A 68 -2.19 -4.85 0.31
C THR A 68 -2.20 -6.32 0.71
N TYR A 69 -1.05 -6.95 0.54
CA TYR A 69 -0.75 -8.30 1.00
C TYR A 69 0.27 -8.24 2.13
N PHE A 70 0.20 -9.20 3.04
CA PHE A 70 1.13 -9.35 4.15
C PHE A 70 1.81 -10.71 4.09
N TRP A 71 3.11 -10.73 4.37
CA TRP A 71 3.86 -11.96 4.65
C TRP A 71 5.01 -11.71 5.65
N GLU A 72 5.41 -12.77 6.35
CA GLU A 72 6.48 -12.80 7.35
C GLU A 72 7.84 -13.13 6.75
#